data_AF-A0A8B8E4W1-F1
#
_entry.id   AF-A0A8B8E4W1-F1
#
_cell.length_a   1.000
_cell.length_b   1.000
_cell.length_c   1.000
_cell.angle_alpha   90.00
_cell.angle_beta   90.00
_cell.angle_gamma   90.00
#
_symmetry.space_group_name_H-M   'P 1'
#
loop_
_entity.id
_entity.type
_entity.pdbx_description
1 polymer ?
#
loop_
_entity_poly.entity_id
_entity_poly.type
_entity_poly.pdbx_seq_one_letter_code
_entity_poly.pdbx_strand_id
1 'polypeptide(L)'
;MEVKISVDTSPCTIVGSECECKAGSGHCSHSIGLLYLISHYQKLGLKAVPPVQSKTSLPQTWHIPSRVEGLTPKCVDSLEINKVKMDQGPPKKKKRITEGILPNVYCPVEKPISSEFSQLLIQNLKSIKSDAQILNILPSTAPPKVDSSFGPVPFGCPLSYQQKLNTTITDIVNHPNIVFPKFTLPILQPCYDAVLPEHQFNKFMGLQINEFTCYEVEEHTRLQSHNKTWHDVRKNRLTSSVFKDVCSRKSDFQALASRLLKSKNIMTPQMKFGIENEPGAARTYSEITGNSVYLCGFVINPSAPHLGTSPDRKVFDPNATPQYGLLEIKCPSKDSFTECQFLVQNKNNQSYKLKTSHNYYFQIIGQMALTGLNWCDFFVKCRRDFHMERVPFDQEKWKSMKSSLDKFYFEELLPQICSRM
;
A
#
# COMPACT_ATOMS: atom_id res chain seq x y z
N MET A 1 23.27 -23.12 2.98
CA MET A 1 24.67 -22.79 2.62
C MET A 1 25.14 -21.81 3.65
N GLU A 2 25.83 -22.31 4.66
CA GLU A 2 26.41 -21.52 5.73
C GLU A 2 27.81 -21.03 5.32
N VAL A 3 28.11 -19.77 5.64
CA VAL A 3 29.42 -19.13 5.44
C VAL A 3 29.80 -18.51 6.76
N LYS A 4 30.93 -18.91 7.33
CA LYS A 4 31.46 -18.41 8.60
C LYS A 4 32.78 -17.70 8.34
N ILE A 5 32.96 -16.54 8.95
CA ILE A 5 34.22 -15.79 8.90
C ILE A 5 34.59 -15.43 10.33
N SER A 6 35.77 -15.84 10.75
CA SER A 6 36.34 -15.47 12.04
C SER A 6 37.25 -14.27 11.84
N VAL A 7 37.04 -13.23 12.61
CA VAL A 7 37.80 -11.97 12.55
C VAL A 7 38.39 -11.71 13.92
N ASP A 8 39.69 -11.43 13.97
CA ASP A 8 40.35 -10.91 15.15
C ASP A 8 40.02 -9.42 15.24
N THR A 9 39.58 -8.95 16.40
CA THR A 9 39.14 -7.56 16.58
C THR A 9 40.32 -6.61 16.78
N SER A 10 41.56 -7.10 16.98
CA SER A 10 42.74 -6.25 17.12
C SER A 10 44.05 -7.01 16.81
N PRO A 11 44.59 -6.91 15.58
CA PRO A 11 44.14 -6.10 14.45
C PRO A 11 42.97 -6.74 13.70
N CYS A 12 42.09 -5.91 13.09
CA CYS A 12 40.93 -6.35 12.29
C CYS A 12 41.35 -7.20 11.09
N THR A 13 41.61 -8.48 11.36
CA THR A 13 42.24 -9.42 10.44
C THR A 13 41.42 -10.70 10.41
N ILE A 14 41.29 -11.25 9.21
CA ILE A 14 40.51 -12.48 9.02
C ILE A 14 41.40 -13.65 9.46
N VAL A 15 41.00 -14.32 10.53
CA VAL A 15 41.73 -15.45 11.12
C VAL A 15 41.29 -16.78 10.53
N GLY A 16 40.10 -16.83 9.93
CA GLY A 16 39.59 -18.03 9.26
C GLY A 16 38.31 -17.79 8.48
N SER A 17 38.05 -18.64 7.50
CA SER A 17 36.77 -18.67 6.79
C SER A 17 36.38 -20.11 6.44
N GLU A 18 35.12 -20.46 6.69
CA GLU A 18 34.55 -21.76 6.36
C GLU A 18 33.30 -21.56 5.48
N CYS A 19 33.12 -22.40 4.46
CA CYS A 19 31.94 -22.37 3.62
C CYS A 19 31.50 -23.79 3.28
N GLU A 20 30.21 -24.07 3.45
CA GLU A 20 29.62 -25.40 3.18
C GLU A 20 29.39 -25.69 1.68
N CYS A 21 29.81 -24.81 0.78
CA CYS A 21 29.63 -25.04 -0.66
C CYS A 21 30.63 -26.09 -1.18
N LYS A 22 30.37 -26.64 -2.37
CA LYS A 22 31.29 -27.60 -3.02
C LYS A 22 32.73 -27.09 -3.22
N ALA A 23 32.94 -25.77 -3.22
CA ALA A 23 34.24 -25.11 -3.32
C ALA A 23 34.75 -24.57 -1.96
N GLY A 24 34.24 -25.13 -0.85
CA GLY A 24 34.46 -24.68 0.53
C GLY A 24 35.90 -24.70 1.04
N SER A 25 36.83 -25.29 0.29
CA SER A 25 38.28 -25.31 0.56
C SER A 25 39.00 -23.99 0.26
N GLY A 26 38.27 -22.86 0.25
CA GLY A 26 38.86 -21.52 0.07
C GLY A 26 38.85 -20.96 -1.37
N HIS A 27 38.14 -21.59 -2.32
CA HIS A 27 38.04 -21.09 -3.70
C HIS A 27 36.67 -20.48 -4.04
N CYS A 28 35.75 -20.42 -3.08
CA CYS A 28 34.45 -19.83 -3.29
C CYS A 28 34.47 -18.31 -3.08
N SER A 29 33.73 -17.57 -3.91
CA SER A 29 33.58 -16.12 -3.76
C SER A 29 32.61 -15.71 -2.64
N HIS A 30 31.98 -16.66 -1.93
CA HIS A 30 30.97 -16.37 -0.92
C HIS A 30 31.54 -15.67 0.32
N SER A 31 32.73 -16.08 0.78
CA SER A 31 33.40 -15.43 1.92
C SER A 31 33.73 -13.96 1.59
N ILE A 32 34.22 -13.70 0.38
CA ILE A 32 34.49 -12.34 -0.11
C ILE A 32 33.19 -11.54 -0.25
N GLY A 33 32.14 -12.16 -0.80
CA GLY A 33 30.82 -11.53 -0.93
C GLY A 33 30.23 -11.13 0.43
N LEU A 34 30.38 -11.97 1.45
CA LEU A 34 29.96 -11.67 2.81
C LEU A 34 30.72 -10.48 3.40
N LEU A 35 32.04 -10.39 3.20
CA LEU A 35 32.85 -9.25 3.66
C LEU A 35 32.44 -7.93 3.00
N TYR A 36 32.20 -7.94 1.68
CA TYR A 36 31.69 -6.75 0.98
C TYR A 36 30.31 -6.32 1.48
N LEU A 37 29.44 -7.28 1.78
CA LEU A 37 28.11 -7.01 2.32
C LEU A 37 28.19 -6.35 3.71
N ILE A 38 29.03 -6.90 4.61
CA ILE A 38 29.26 -6.32 5.94
C ILE A 38 29.84 -4.90 5.83
N SER A 39 30.84 -4.70 4.96
CA SER A 39 31.43 -3.37 4.71
C SER A 39 30.38 -2.37 4.20
N HIS A 40 29.48 -2.80 3.32
CA HIS A 40 28.39 -1.97 2.82
C HIS A 40 27.42 -1.56 3.94
N TYR A 41 27.04 -2.50 4.82
CA TYR A 41 26.19 -2.19 5.96
C TYR A 41 26.84 -1.22 6.95
N GLN A 42 28.15 -1.37 7.20
CA GLN A 42 28.92 -0.41 8.02
C GLN A 42 28.92 0.99 7.39
N LYS A 43 29.12 1.11 6.07
CA LYS A 43 29.06 2.40 5.37
C LYS A 43 27.68 3.06 5.44
N LEU A 44 26.61 2.27 5.50
CA LEU A 44 25.23 2.75 5.67
C LEU A 44 24.89 3.09 7.13
N GLY A 45 25.80 2.91 8.08
CA GLY A 45 25.55 3.15 9.51
C GLY A 45 24.56 2.14 10.12
N LEU A 46 24.35 0.99 9.48
CA LEU A 46 23.43 -0.03 9.95
C LEU A 46 24.08 -0.81 11.10
N LYS A 47 23.42 -0.81 12.27
CA LYS A 47 23.89 -1.53 13.46
C LYS A 47 23.59 -3.03 13.45
N ALA A 48 22.77 -3.50 12.51
CA ALA A 48 22.39 -4.90 12.34
C ALA A 48 22.16 -5.22 10.86
N VAL A 49 22.29 -6.50 10.51
CA VAL A 49 21.98 -6.99 9.15
C VAL A 49 20.50 -6.77 8.86
N PRO A 50 20.14 -6.02 7.80
CA PRO A 50 18.76 -5.85 7.37
C PRO A 50 18.09 -7.21 7.14
N PRO A 51 16.78 -7.34 7.41
CA PRO A 51 16.07 -8.57 7.10
C PRO A 51 16.25 -8.91 5.63
N VAL A 52 16.69 -10.15 5.37
CA VAL A 52 16.93 -10.66 4.02
C VAL A 52 15.65 -10.57 3.22
N GLN A 53 15.55 -9.60 2.30
CA GLN A 53 14.69 -9.77 1.14
C GLN A 53 15.36 -10.83 0.28
N SER A 54 14.77 -12.03 0.23
CA SER A 54 15.34 -13.14 -0.54
C SER A 54 15.48 -12.74 -2.01
N LYS A 55 16.50 -13.22 -2.72
CA LYS A 55 16.57 -13.03 -4.18
C LYS A 55 15.40 -13.71 -4.93
N THR A 56 14.57 -14.50 -4.25
CA THR A 56 13.27 -15.01 -4.74
C THR A 56 12.10 -14.04 -4.51
N SER A 57 12.34 -12.89 -3.85
CA SER A 57 11.39 -11.77 -3.75
C SER A 57 11.58 -10.70 -4.84
N LEU A 58 12.58 -10.88 -5.71
CA LEU A 58 12.70 -10.24 -7.01
C LEU A 58 12.63 -11.32 -8.10
N PRO A 59 11.83 -11.18 -9.17
CA PRO A 59 11.80 -12.20 -10.22
C PRO A 59 13.13 -12.23 -11.00
N GLN A 60 13.71 -13.41 -11.22
CA GLN A 60 14.76 -13.66 -12.21
C GLN A 60 14.13 -13.78 -13.60
N THR A 61 14.52 -12.93 -14.56
CA THR A 61 13.73 -12.65 -15.79
C THR A 61 14.34 -13.09 -17.13
N TRP A 62 15.46 -13.79 -17.16
CA TRP A 62 16.19 -13.95 -18.44
C TRP A 62 16.03 -15.29 -19.16
N HIS A 63 15.50 -16.37 -18.54
CA HIS A 63 15.61 -17.72 -19.14
C HIS A 63 14.39 -18.65 -18.99
N ILE A 64 13.29 -18.24 -18.36
CA ILE A 64 12.14 -19.14 -18.14
C ILE A 64 11.04 -18.80 -19.16
N PRO A 65 10.74 -19.68 -20.14
CA PRO A 65 9.57 -19.51 -20.98
C PRO A 65 8.30 -19.76 -20.14
N SER A 66 7.56 -18.68 -19.90
CA SER A 66 6.33 -18.66 -19.09
C SER A 66 5.21 -19.46 -19.76
N ARG A 67 4.99 -20.70 -19.32
CA ARG A 67 3.80 -21.51 -19.69
C ARG A 67 3.09 -22.17 -18.50
N VAL A 68 3.36 -21.75 -17.26
CA VAL A 68 2.71 -22.31 -16.06
C VAL A 68 1.89 -21.28 -15.27
N GLU A 69 2.10 -19.98 -15.49
CA GLU A 69 1.12 -18.97 -15.13
C GLU A 69 0.25 -18.72 -16.36
N GLY A 70 -1.04 -19.04 -16.26
CA GLY A 70 -2.03 -18.52 -17.19
C GLY A 70 -1.86 -17.00 -17.24
N LEU A 71 -1.35 -16.51 -18.37
CA LEU A 71 -1.21 -15.09 -18.64
C LEU A 71 -2.61 -14.48 -18.58
N THR A 72 -2.95 -13.89 -17.45
CA THR A 72 -4.01 -12.89 -17.43
C THR A 72 -3.43 -11.63 -18.06
N PRO A 73 -4.11 -11.07 -19.09
CA PRO A 73 -3.63 -9.87 -19.76
C PRO A 73 -3.40 -8.76 -18.73
N LYS A 74 -2.19 -8.20 -18.71
CA LYS A 74 -1.86 -6.98 -17.97
C LYS A 74 -1.74 -5.82 -18.94
N CYS A 75 -2.20 -4.66 -18.51
CA CYS A 75 -2.09 -3.44 -19.29
C CYS A 75 -0.64 -2.94 -19.28
N VAL A 76 -0.15 -2.52 -20.45
CA VAL A 76 1.21 -1.96 -20.62
C VAL A 76 1.06 -0.44 -20.62
N ASP A 77 1.22 0.17 -19.46
CA ASP A 77 0.91 1.60 -19.26
C ASP A 77 2.11 2.51 -19.55
N SER A 78 3.33 1.97 -19.47
CA SER A 78 4.57 2.75 -19.64
C SER A 78 5.71 1.90 -20.22
N LEU A 79 5.88 1.98 -21.54
CA LEU A 79 7.05 1.46 -22.24
C LEU A 79 8.01 2.61 -22.54
N GLU A 80 9.07 2.76 -21.75
CA GLU A 80 10.19 3.63 -22.11
C GLU A 80 11.12 2.92 -23.09
N ILE A 81 10.95 3.22 -24.38
CA ILE A 81 11.84 2.73 -25.44
C ILE A 81 13.00 3.72 -25.59
N ASN A 82 14.06 3.51 -24.82
CA ASN A 82 15.29 4.29 -24.96
C ASN A 82 16.14 3.75 -26.11
N LYS A 83 16.28 4.55 -27.17
CA LYS A 83 17.17 4.23 -28.29
C LYS A 83 18.62 4.41 -27.86
N VAL A 84 19.41 3.34 -27.89
CA VAL A 84 20.86 3.40 -27.70
C VAL A 84 21.46 4.27 -28.81
N LYS A 85 22.06 5.41 -28.46
CA LYS A 85 22.84 6.22 -29.40
C LYS A 85 24.20 5.57 -29.59
N MET A 86 24.50 5.10 -30.80
CA MET A 86 25.86 4.78 -31.18
C MET A 86 26.62 6.08 -31.49
N ASP A 87 27.84 6.16 -30.98
CA ASP A 87 28.74 7.30 -31.13
C ASP A 87 29.27 7.34 -32.56
N GLN A 88 28.80 8.28 -33.40
CA GLN A 88 29.38 8.52 -34.74
C GLN A 88 29.27 9.98 -35.19
N GLY A 89 30.44 10.59 -35.36
CA GLY A 89 30.76 11.47 -36.49
C GLY A 89 30.16 12.90 -36.52
N PRO A 90 30.74 13.81 -37.31
CA PRO A 90 30.47 15.25 -37.25
C PRO A 90 29.07 15.61 -37.79
N PRO A 91 28.53 16.78 -37.39
CA PRO A 91 27.10 16.99 -37.26
C PRO A 91 26.44 17.41 -38.57
N LYS A 92 25.34 16.73 -38.97
CA LYS A 92 24.38 17.30 -39.93
C LYS A 92 23.24 17.99 -39.19
N LYS A 93 23.17 19.32 -39.35
CA LYS A 93 22.03 20.22 -39.05
C LYS A 93 20.93 19.96 -40.11
N LYS A 94 19.60 19.97 -39.88
CA LYS A 94 18.68 20.81 -39.08
C LYS A 94 17.37 20.06 -38.76
N LYS A 95 16.67 20.61 -37.75
CA LYS A 95 15.45 20.20 -37.02
C LYS A 95 14.16 20.07 -37.86
N ARG A 96 13.24 19.18 -37.45
CA ARG A 96 11.89 19.57 -36.98
C ARG A 96 11.12 18.45 -36.22
N ILE A 97 10.63 18.85 -35.05
CA ILE A 97 9.35 18.56 -34.37
C ILE A 97 8.83 17.10 -34.46
N THR A 98 8.95 16.39 -33.34
CA THR A 98 8.26 15.13 -33.08
C THR A 98 6.81 15.38 -32.67
N GLU A 99 5.88 15.16 -33.60
CA GLU A 99 4.52 14.75 -33.28
C GLU A 99 4.37 13.27 -33.60
N GLY A 100 4.33 12.45 -32.55
CA GLY A 100 3.82 11.08 -32.62
C GLY A 100 4.70 10.03 -33.32
N ILE A 101 4.51 8.77 -32.92
CA ILE A 101 5.06 7.60 -33.60
C ILE A 101 4.25 7.40 -34.88
N LEU A 102 4.81 7.77 -36.03
CA LEU A 102 4.26 7.39 -37.33
C LEU A 102 4.68 5.96 -37.67
N PRO A 103 3.76 5.08 -38.13
CA PRO A 103 4.12 3.76 -38.62
C PRO A 103 5.04 3.87 -39.85
N ASN A 104 6.14 3.12 -39.88
CA ASN A 104 7.12 3.13 -40.97
C ASN A 104 6.64 2.41 -42.25
N VAL A 105 5.34 2.10 -42.36
CA VAL A 105 4.76 1.44 -43.53
C VAL A 105 4.16 2.53 -44.41
N TYR A 106 4.61 2.61 -45.66
CA TYR A 106 4.11 3.54 -46.67
C TYR A 106 2.57 3.58 -46.65
N CYS A 107 2.00 4.73 -46.29
CA CYS A 107 0.56 4.98 -46.32
C CYS A 107 0.30 5.97 -47.47
N PRO A 108 -0.19 5.51 -48.64
CA PRO A 108 -0.45 6.37 -49.79
C PRO A 108 -1.65 7.31 -49.59
N VAL A 109 -2.28 7.31 -48.41
CA VAL A 109 -3.50 8.05 -48.12
C VAL A 109 -3.16 9.23 -47.22
N GLU A 110 -3.45 10.45 -47.68
CA GLU A 110 -3.36 11.64 -46.85
C GLU A 110 -4.29 11.48 -45.63
N LYS A 111 -3.70 11.54 -44.43
CA LYS A 111 -4.47 11.55 -43.18
C LYS A 111 -4.70 13.00 -42.73
N PRO A 112 -5.86 13.31 -42.12
CA PRO A 112 -6.93 12.38 -41.80
C PRO A 112 -7.77 12.00 -43.03
N ILE A 113 -8.22 10.75 -43.05
CA ILE A 113 -9.23 10.29 -44.02
C ILE A 113 -10.46 11.20 -43.85
N SER A 114 -10.87 11.89 -44.91
CA SER A 114 -12.02 12.79 -44.82
C SER A 114 -13.29 12.03 -44.43
N SER A 115 -14.18 12.69 -43.69
CA SER A 115 -15.50 12.13 -43.33
C SER A 115 -16.28 11.71 -44.58
N GLU A 116 -16.11 12.44 -45.68
CA GLU A 116 -16.71 12.15 -46.99
C GLU A 116 -16.17 10.86 -47.60
N PHE A 117 -14.86 10.61 -47.55
CA PHE A 117 -14.28 9.35 -48.04
C PHE A 117 -14.78 8.15 -47.23
N SER A 118 -14.90 8.30 -45.91
CA SER A 118 -15.41 7.24 -45.04
C SER A 118 -16.86 6.88 -45.37
N GLN A 119 -17.71 7.88 -45.62
CA GLN A 119 -19.10 7.68 -46.03
C GLN A 119 -19.20 7.03 -47.41
N LEU A 120 -18.40 7.49 -48.38
CA LEU A 120 -18.35 6.95 -49.74
C LEU A 120 -17.88 5.48 -49.74
N LEU A 121 -16.87 5.15 -48.93
CA LEU A 121 -16.37 3.80 -48.75
C LEU A 121 -17.45 2.87 -48.18
N ILE A 122 -18.17 3.30 -47.14
CA ILE A 122 -19.28 2.52 -46.56
C ILE A 122 -20.38 2.29 -47.60
N GLN A 123 -20.72 3.32 -48.38
CA GLN A 123 -21.77 3.23 -49.40
C GLN A 123 -21.39 2.28 -50.54
N ASN A 124 -20.14 2.32 -51.00
CA ASN A 124 -19.61 1.42 -52.03
C ASN A 124 -19.51 -0.03 -51.54
N LEU A 125 -19.09 -0.26 -50.30
CA LEU A 125 -19.01 -1.60 -49.74
C LEU A 125 -20.40 -2.23 -49.54
N LYS A 126 -21.41 -1.41 -49.17
CA LYS A 126 -22.81 -1.84 -49.10
C LYS A 126 -23.40 -2.15 -50.47
N SER A 127 -23.10 -1.35 -51.50
CA SER A 127 -23.64 -1.55 -52.85
C SER A 127 -23.13 -2.84 -53.52
N ILE A 128 -21.91 -3.27 -53.17
CA ILE A 128 -21.30 -4.52 -53.68
C ILE A 128 -21.77 -5.76 -52.89
N LYS A 129 -22.63 -5.60 -51.86
CA LYS A 129 -23.04 -6.67 -50.92
C LYS A 129 -21.83 -7.43 -50.35
N SER A 130 -20.78 -6.69 -50.00
CA SER A 130 -19.55 -7.28 -49.46
C SER A 130 -19.78 -7.83 -48.05
N ASP A 131 -19.40 -9.09 -47.81
CA ASP A 131 -19.40 -9.71 -46.48
C ASP A 131 -18.14 -9.38 -45.66
N ALA A 132 -17.32 -8.43 -46.12
CA ALA A 132 -16.10 -8.03 -45.45
C ALA A 132 -16.39 -7.55 -44.02
N GLN A 133 -15.73 -8.19 -43.03
CA GLN A 133 -15.89 -7.86 -41.61
C GLN A 133 -15.63 -6.39 -41.26
N ILE A 134 -14.92 -5.66 -42.13
CA ILE A 134 -14.67 -4.23 -41.94
C ILE A 134 -15.95 -3.39 -41.89
N LEU A 135 -17.04 -3.82 -42.55
CA LEU A 135 -18.36 -3.17 -42.46
C LEU A 135 -18.98 -3.26 -41.05
N ASN A 136 -18.60 -4.26 -40.25
CA ASN A 136 -19.08 -4.42 -38.87
C ASN A 136 -18.25 -3.62 -37.86
N ILE A 137 -17.07 -3.14 -38.27
CA ILE A 137 -16.14 -2.39 -37.40
C ILE A 137 -16.28 -0.88 -37.65
N LEU A 138 -16.79 -0.47 -38.83
CA LEU A 138 -17.04 0.93 -39.17
C LEU A 138 -18.36 1.39 -38.51
N PRO A 139 -18.31 2.27 -37.50
CA PRO A 139 -19.52 2.69 -36.80
C PRO A 139 -20.39 3.57 -37.71
N SER A 140 -21.71 3.31 -37.73
CA SER A 140 -22.70 4.18 -38.38
C SER A 140 -22.73 5.59 -37.76
N THR A 141 -22.32 5.71 -36.49
CA THR A 141 -22.22 6.93 -35.70
C THR A 141 -21.01 6.81 -34.77
N ALA A 142 -20.29 7.91 -34.52
CA ALA A 142 -19.12 7.89 -33.65
C ALA A 142 -19.53 7.40 -32.23
N PRO A 143 -18.83 6.40 -31.65
CA PRO A 143 -19.13 5.94 -30.30
C PRO A 143 -18.94 7.07 -29.28
N PRO A 144 -19.70 7.07 -28.16
CA PRO A 144 -19.39 7.96 -27.04
C PRO A 144 -17.95 7.72 -26.59
N LYS A 145 -17.25 8.79 -26.20
CA LYS A 145 -15.86 8.68 -25.71
C LYS A 145 -15.85 8.42 -24.20
N VAL A 146 -14.83 7.70 -23.74
CA VAL A 146 -14.51 7.47 -22.32
C VAL A 146 -13.09 7.90 -22.03
N ASP A 147 -12.83 8.36 -20.81
CA ASP A 147 -11.51 8.84 -20.41
C ASP A 147 -10.50 7.69 -20.26
N SER A 148 -9.26 7.96 -20.68
CA SER A 148 -8.11 7.08 -20.53
C SER A 148 -6.85 7.88 -20.20
N SER A 149 -5.77 7.20 -19.86
CA SER A 149 -4.43 7.79 -19.63
C SER A 149 -3.88 8.60 -20.83
N PHE A 150 -4.44 8.40 -22.03
CA PHE A 150 -4.07 9.12 -23.25
C PHE A 150 -5.16 10.12 -23.72
N GLY A 151 -6.13 10.43 -22.85
CA GLY A 151 -7.27 11.28 -23.16
C GLY A 151 -8.54 10.50 -23.56
N PRO A 152 -9.58 11.19 -24.07
CA PRO A 152 -10.87 10.58 -24.36
C PRO A 152 -10.82 9.67 -25.61
N VAL A 153 -11.12 8.38 -25.43
CA VAL A 153 -11.08 7.33 -26.46
C VAL A 153 -12.47 6.73 -26.70
N PRO A 154 -12.79 6.18 -27.89
CA PRO A 154 -14.12 5.61 -28.16
C PRO A 154 -14.48 4.45 -27.23
N PHE A 155 -15.71 4.43 -26.71
CA PHE A 155 -16.27 3.34 -25.92
C PHE A 155 -16.24 2.03 -26.73
N GLY A 156 -15.64 0.98 -26.15
CA GLY A 156 -15.49 -0.32 -26.80
C GLY A 156 -14.19 -0.51 -27.58
N CYS A 157 -13.28 0.48 -27.62
CA CYS A 157 -11.95 0.27 -28.17
C CYS A 157 -11.02 -0.47 -27.19
N PRO A 158 -9.95 -1.13 -27.65
CA PRO A 158 -9.01 -1.82 -26.77
C PRO A 158 -8.44 -0.95 -25.64
N LEU A 159 -8.15 0.33 -25.93
CA LEU A 159 -7.69 1.30 -24.93
C LEU A 159 -8.75 1.53 -23.85
N SER A 160 -10.04 1.57 -24.19
CA SER A 160 -11.12 1.73 -23.20
C SER A 160 -11.27 0.54 -22.25
N TYR A 161 -10.83 -0.67 -22.65
CA TYR A 161 -10.89 -1.87 -21.83
C TYR A 161 -9.61 -2.10 -21.01
N GLN A 162 -8.45 -1.96 -21.66
CA GLN A 162 -7.15 -2.27 -21.07
C GLN A 162 -6.70 -1.14 -20.13
N GLN A 163 -6.90 0.12 -20.53
CA GLN A 163 -6.61 1.33 -19.75
C GLN A 163 -7.89 1.88 -19.11
N LYS A 164 -8.87 1.03 -18.77
CA LYS A 164 -9.97 1.49 -17.92
C LYS A 164 -9.31 2.07 -16.67
N LEU A 165 -9.48 3.36 -16.43
CA LEU A 165 -8.96 4.01 -15.22
C LEU A 165 -9.36 3.11 -14.06
N ASN A 166 -8.35 2.61 -13.37
CA ASN A 166 -8.51 1.77 -12.19
C ASN A 166 -9.57 2.46 -11.34
N THR A 167 -10.62 1.76 -10.91
CA THR A 167 -11.66 2.35 -10.03
C THR A 167 -11.05 2.96 -8.75
N THR A 168 -9.78 2.71 -8.49
CA THR A 168 -8.93 3.38 -7.50
C THR A 168 -8.73 4.89 -7.72
N ILE A 169 -8.80 5.42 -8.94
CA ILE A 169 -8.82 6.88 -9.19
C ILE A 169 -10.20 7.48 -8.83
N THR A 170 -11.27 6.67 -8.86
CA THR A 170 -12.60 7.10 -8.38
C THR A 170 -12.76 7.08 -6.85
N ASP A 171 -11.76 6.56 -6.11
CA ASP A 171 -11.77 6.49 -4.65
C ASP A 171 -11.14 7.73 -3.99
N ILE A 172 -10.50 8.57 -4.80
CA ILE A 172 -9.94 9.84 -4.40
C ILE A 172 -10.96 10.92 -4.75
N VAL A 173 -11.71 11.38 -3.74
CA VAL A 173 -12.64 12.49 -3.91
C VAL A 173 -11.93 13.75 -3.42
N ASN A 174 -11.22 14.42 -4.32
CA ASN A 174 -10.36 15.56 -3.96
C ASN A 174 -10.65 16.79 -4.79
N HIS A 175 -10.46 17.95 -4.17
CA HIS A 175 -10.18 19.16 -4.93
C HIS A 175 -8.76 19.05 -5.56
N PRO A 176 -8.59 19.35 -6.86
CA PRO A 176 -7.38 19.05 -7.63
C PRO A 176 -6.09 19.73 -7.14
N ASN A 177 -6.20 20.72 -6.26
CA ASN A 177 -5.07 21.52 -5.77
C ASN A 177 -4.71 21.26 -4.30
N ILE A 178 -5.36 20.29 -3.64
CA ILE A 178 -5.11 20.01 -2.23
C ILE A 178 -4.31 18.71 -2.13
N VAL A 179 -3.11 18.81 -1.55
CA VAL A 179 -2.24 17.67 -1.29
C VAL A 179 -2.22 17.43 0.21
N PHE A 180 -2.52 16.19 0.60
CA PHE A 180 -2.41 15.82 2.01
C PHE A 180 -0.93 15.85 2.46
N PRO A 181 -0.58 16.60 3.52
CA PRO A 181 0.80 16.72 3.97
C PRO A 181 1.32 15.38 4.49
N LYS A 182 2.64 15.21 4.51
CA LYS A 182 3.25 14.06 5.19
C LYS A 182 2.83 14.05 6.67
N PHE A 183 2.67 12.85 7.22
CA PHE A 183 2.37 12.70 8.64
C PHE A 183 3.48 13.32 9.50
N THR A 184 3.09 13.97 10.59
CA THR A 184 4.01 14.61 11.54
C THR A 184 4.79 13.61 12.39
N LEU A 185 4.29 12.37 12.50
CA LEU A 185 4.94 11.23 13.18
C LEU A 185 5.58 11.64 14.53
N PRO A 186 4.76 11.91 15.57
CA PRO A 186 5.22 12.50 16.82
C PRO A 186 6.21 11.59 17.53
N ILE A 187 7.15 12.18 18.27
CA ILE A 187 8.08 11.42 19.10
C ILE A 187 7.32 10.79 20.26
N LEU A 188 7.16 9.47 20.20
CA LEU A 188 6.49 8.71 21.24
C LEU A 188 7.49 8.29 22.31
N GLN A 189 7.26 8.72 23.55
CA GLN A 189 8.11 8.32 24.67
C GLN A 189 7.96 6.82 24.98
N PRO A 190 9.06 6.10 25.24
CA PRO A 190 8.99 4.76 25.81
C PRO A 190 8.19 4.80 27.12
N CYS A 191 7.26 3.86 27.29
CA CYS A 191 6.46 3.75 28.52
C CYS A 191 6.77 2.45 29.29
N TYR A 192 7.80 1.73 28.84
CA TYR A 192 8.21 0.44 29.37
C TYR A 192 9.68 0.20 29.01
N ASP A 193 10.49 -0.12 30.02
CA ASP A 193 11.90 -0.45 29.86
C ASP A 193 12.07 -1.97 29.90
N ALA A 194 12.61 -2.53 28.81
CA ALA A 194 12.86 -3.96 28.68
C ALA A 194 14.38 -4.21 28.57
N VAL A 195 14.92 -5.10 29.39
CA VAL A 195 16.27 -5.63 29.19
C VAL A 195 16.15 -6.85 28.27
N LEU A 196 16.49 -6.66 27.00
CA LEU A 196 16.35 -7.70 25.98
C LEU A 196 17.62 -8.56 25.89
N PRO A 197 17.50 -9.90 25.84
CA PRO A 197 18.60 -10.76 25.39
C PRO A 197 19.06 -10.37 23.99
N GLU A 198 20.34 -10.62 23.67
CA GLU A 198 20.98 -10.17 22.42
C GLU A 198 20.17 -10.52 21.16
N HIS A 199 19.67 -11.76 21.05
CA HIS A 199 18.88 -12.19 19.90
C HIS A 199 17.57 -11.41 19.74
N GLN A 200 16.89 -11.06 20.84
CA GLN A 200 15.66 -10.26 20.82
C GLN A 200 15.96 -8.79 20.52
N PHE A 201 17.05 -8.27 21.08
CA PHE A 201 17.53 -6.93 20.80
C PHE A 201 17.83 -6.77 19.30
N ASN A 202 18.59 -7.68 18.70
CA ASN A 202 18.89 -7.68 17.27
C ASN A 202 17.62 -7.77 16.42
N LYS A 203 16.64 -8.58 16.82
CA LYS A 203 15.35 -8.69 16.13
C LYS A 203 14.55 -7.39 16.18
N PHE A 204 14.49 -6.75 17.35
CA PHE A 204 13.83 -5.45 17.51
C PHE A 204 14.55 -4.34 16.75
N MET A 205 15.89 -4.32 16.76
CA MET A 205 16.69 -3.39 15.99
C MET A 205 16.45 -3.51 14.48
N GLY A 206 16.15 -4.71 13.99
CA GLY A 206 15.74 -4.92 12.59
C GLY A 206 14.38 -4.31 12.21
N LEU A 207 13.57 -3.87 13.17
CA LEU A 207 12.33 -3.13 12.91
C LEU A 207 12.52 -1.61 12.85
N GLN A 208 13.67 -1.12 13.35
CA GLN A 208 13.98 0.30 13.34
C GLN A 208 13.91 0.83 11.91
N ILE A 209 13.25 1.98 11.78
CA ILE A 209 12.90 2.57 10.50
C ILE A 209 13.04 4.08 10.66
N ASN A 210 13.67 4.72 9.68
CA ASN A 210 13.77 6.17 9.67
C ASN A 210 12.48 6.79 9.10
N GLU A 211 12.30 8.08 9.34
CA GLU A 211 11.11 8.82 8.94
C GLU A 211 10.86 8.78 7.42
N PHE A 212 11.91 8.89 6.61
CA PHE A 212 11.80 8.83 5.15
C PHE A 212 11.22 7.50 4.67
N THR A 213 11.75 6.38 5.19
CA THR A 213 11.25 5.04 4.86
C THR A 213 9.84 4.82 5.38
N CYS A 214 9.43 5.44 6.50
CA CYS A 214 8.03 5.40 6.94
C CYS A 214 7.08 6.01 5.89
N TYR A 215 7.47 7.12 5.26
CA TYR A 215 6.68 7.73 4.19
C TYR A 215 6.62 6.86 2.94
N GLU A 216 7.74 6.24 2.55
CA GLU A 216 7.76 5.32 1.42
C GLU A 216 6.90 4.08 1.68
N VAL A 217 6.92 3.53 2.89
CA VAL A 217 6.06 2.40 3.26
C VAL A 217 4.58 2.81 3.15
N GLU A 218 4.19 3.96 3.67
CA GLU A 218 2.81 4.44 3.53
C GLU A 218 2.42 4.56 2.06
N GLU A 219 3.21 5.26 1.26
CA GLU A 219 2.90 5.53 -0.13
C GLU A 219 2.78 4.25 -0.96
N HIS A 220 3.77 3.35 -0.85
CA HIS A 220 3.78 2.10 -1.59
C HIS A 220 2.75 1.10 -1.10
N THR A 221 2.09 1.31 0.04
CA THR A 221 1.11 0.38 0.62
C THR A 221 -0.31 0.94 0.68
N ARG A 222 -0.62 2.03 -0.03
CA ARG A 222 -1.97 2.64 -0.10
C ARG A 222 -3.08 1.72 -0.62
N LEU A 223 -2.72 0.65 -1.34
CA LEU A 223 -3.68 -0.39 -1.77
C LEU A 223 -3.96 -1.45 -0.69
N GLN A 224 -3.34 -1.30 0.48
CA GLN A 224 -3.54 -2.09 1.69
C GLN A 224 -3.56 -3.60 1.44
N SER A 225 -4.71 -4.27 1.67
CA SER A 225 -4.85 -5.73 1.58
C SER A 225 -4.49 -6.31 0.22
N HIS A 226 -4.56 -5.52 -0.85
CA HIS A 226 -4.16 -5.90 -2.21
C HIS A 226 -2.65 -5.77 -2.45
N ASN A 227 -1.88 -5.32 -1.46
CA ASN A 227 -0.45 -5.08 -1.55
C ASN A 227 0.32 -6.08 -0.69
N LYS A 228 1.24 -6.85 -1.29
CA LYS A 228 2.05 -7.83 -0.56
C LYS A 228 2.95 -7.18 0.50
N THR A 229 3.62 -6.07 0.15
CA THR A 229 4.47 -5.31 1.07
C THR A 229 3.71 -4.88 2.31
N TRP A 230 2.43 -4.50 2.17
CA TRP A 230 1.56 -4.17 3.31
C TRP A 230 1.43 -5.34 4.30
N HIS A 231 1.28 -6.58 3.81
CA HIS A 231 1.25 -7.77 4.67
C HIS A 231 2.60 -8.02 5.35
N ASP A 232 3.70 -7.87 4.58
CA ASP A 232 5.06 -8.16 5.05
C ASP A 232 5.48 -7.21 6.20
N VAL A 233 5.22 -5.91 6.06
CA VAL A 233 5.58 -4.92 7.09
C VAL A 233 4.75 -5.05 8.36
N ARG A 234 3.56 -5.68 8.29
CA ARG A 234 2.66 -5.90 9.44
C ARG A 234 3.05 -7.11 10.30
N LYS A 235 3.68 -8.13 9.70
CA LYS A 235 3.86 -9.46 10.32
C LYS A 235 4.55 -9.47 11.69
N ASN A 236 5.49 -8.54 11.93
CA ASN A 236 6.27 -8.45 13.16
C ASN A 236 5.90 -7.22 14.01
N ARG A 237 4.75 -6.59 13.74
CA ARG A 237 4.29 -5.39 14.44
C ARG A 237 2.92 -5.61 15.07
N LEU A 238 2.69 -4.97 16.20
CA LEU A 238 1.36 -4.89 16.79
C LEU A 238 0.55 -3.82 16.06
N THR A 239 -0.62 -4.20 15.52
CA THR A 239 -1.44 -3.31 14.70
C THR A 239 -2.62 -2.71 15.48
N SER A 240 -3.01 -1.47 15.15
CA SER A 240 -4.08 -0.74 15.85
C SER A 240 -5.38 -1.52 16.01
N SER A 241 -5.75 -2.35 15.03
CA SER A 241 -6.95 -3.20 15.06
C SER A 241 -6.97 -4.24 16.20
N VAL A 242 -5.82 -4.58 16.80
CA VAL A 242 -5.71 -5.52 17.92
C VAL A 242 -5.38 -4.85 19.26
N PHE A 243 -5.29 -3.51 19.31
CA PHE A 243 -4.89 -2.81 20.54
C PHE A 243 -5.86 -3.06 21.70
N LYS A 244 -7.16 -3.15 21.44
CA LYS A 244 -8.14 -3.48 22.47
C LYS A 244 -7.94 -4.87 23.08
N ASP A 245 -7.61 -5.87 22.26
CA ASP A 245 -7.35 -7.25 22.71
C ASP A 245 -6.17 -7.32 23.69
N VAL A 246 -5.22 -6.40 23.57
CA VAL A 246 -4.08 -6.25 24.49
C VAL A 246 -4.48 -5.42 25.71
N CYS A 247 -4.96 -4.20 25.51
CA CYS A 247 -5.19 -3.24 26.60
C CYS A 247 -6.29 -3.65 27.60
N SER A 248 -7.22 -4.53 27.21
CA SER A 248 -8.28 -5.01 28.10
C SER A 248 -8.01 -6.40 28.71
N ARG A 249 -6.88 -7.01 28.36
CA ARG A 249 -6.54 -8.37 28.79
C ARG A 249 -5.99 -8.37 30.20
N LYS A 250 -6.41 -9.38 30.98
CA LYS A 250 -6.00 -9.57 32.38
C LYS A 250 -5.08 -10.78 32.57
N SER A 251 -5.21 -11.79 31.72
CA SER A 251 -4.46 -13.06 31.76
C SER A 251 -4.22 -13.60 30.34
N ASP A 252 -3.46 -14.69 30.22
CA ASP A 252 -3.28 -15.45 28.98
C ASP A 252 -2.68 -14.63 27.83
N PHE A 253 -1.69 -13.79 28.16
CA PHE A 253 -1.00 -12.95 27.19
C PHE A 253 -0.20 -13.78 26.17
N GLN A 254 0.48 -14.84 26.62
CA GLN A 254 1.18 -15.78 25.74
C GLN A 254 0.27 -16.39 24.66
N ALA A 255 -0.96 -16.77 25.03
CA ALA A 255 -1.94 -17.32 24.11
C ALA A 255 -2.37 -16.29 23.05
N LEU A 256 -2.54 -15.02 23.46
CA LEU A 256 -2.80 -13.92 22.53
C LEU A 256 -1.65 -13.73 21.55
N ALA A 257 -0.41 -13.62 22.04
CA ALA A 257 0.76 -13.47 21.19
C ALA A 257 0.89 -14.63 20.19
N SER A 258 0.67 -15.87 20.65
CA SER A 258 0.66 -17.04 19.79
C SER A 258 -0.40 -16.98 18.69
N ARG A 259 -1.62 -16.51 19.02
CA ARG A 259 -2.72 -16.32 18.08
C ARG A 259 -2.40 -15.25 17.04
N LEU A 260 -1.86 -14.12 17.46
CA LEU A 260 -1.48 -13.03 16.55
C LEU A 260 -0.46 -13.49 15.51
N LEU A 261 0.52 -14.32 15.91
CA LEU A 261 1.54 -14.85 15.01
C LEU A 261 1.08 -16.04 14.16
N LYS A 262 0.03 -16.78 14.58
CA LYS A 262 -0.53 -17.94 13.84
C LYS A 262 -1.65 -17.55 12.89
N SER A 263 -2.21 -16.35 13.03
CA SER A 263 -3.35 -15.89 12.25
C SER A 263 -3.08 -16.06 10.75
N LYS A 264 -3.79 -17.00 10.13
CA LYS A 264 -3.83 -17.11 8.67
C LYS A 264 -4.65 -15.93 8.12
N ASN A 265 -4.42 -15.55 6.87
CA ASN A 265 -5.27 -14.59 6.15
C ASN A 265 -6.66 -15.20 5.94
N ILE A 266 -7.52 -15.13 6.95
CA ILE A 266 -8.91 -15.55 6.89
C ILE A 266 -9.72 -14.34 6.42
N MET A 267 -10.30 -14.45 5.23
CA MET A 267 -11.27 -13.47 4.74
C MET A 267 -12.67 -13.99 5.05
N THR A 268 -13.36 -13.36 6.01
CA THR A 268 -14.76 -13.68 6.30
C THR A 268 -15.69 -12.98 5.30
N PRO A 269 -16.94 -13.46 5.11
CA PRO A 269 -17.92 -12.77 4.28
C PRO A 269 -18.15 -11.32 4.70
N GLN A 270 -18.14 -11.04 6.01
CA GLN A 270 -18.27 -9.69 6.55
C GLN A 270 -17.07 -8.81 6.21
N MET A 271 -15.85 -9.36 6.26
CA MET A 271 -14.65 -8.64 5.85
C MET A 271 -14.66 -8.32 4.36
N LYS A 272 -15.01 -9.31 3.52
CA LYS A 272 -15.13 -9.13 2.08
C LYS A 272 -16.18 -8.06 1.74
N PHE A 273 -17.36 -8.14 2.35
CA PHE A 273 -18.41 -7.15 2.20
C PHE A 273 -17.94 -5.75 2.61
N GLY A 274 -17.22 -5.64 3.73
CA GLY A 274 -16.64 -4.38 4.18
C GLY A 274 -15.69 -3.77 3.14
N ILE A 275 -14.72 -4.56 2.66
CA ILE A 275 -13.72 -4.15 1.66
C ILE A 275 -14.40 -3.69 0.36
N GLU A 276 -15.41 -4.42 -0.12
CA GLU A 276 -16.10 -4.09 -1.38
C GLU A 276 -16.95 -2.82 -1.29
N ASN A 277 -17.49 -2.50 -0.11
CA ASN A 277 -18.39 -1.34 0.08
C ASN A 277 -17.67 -0.08 0.58
N GLU A 278 -16.48 -0.22 1.15
CA GLU A 278 -15.69 0.90 1.70
C GLU A 278 -15.45 2.04 0.68
N PRO A 279 -15.11 1.79 -0.60
CA PRO A 279 -14.97 2.87 -1.57
C PRO A 279 -16.25 3.66 -1.83
N GLY A 280 -17.40 2.98 -1.85
CA GLY A 280 -18.71 3.64 -1.96
C GLY A 280 -19.02 4.49 -0.74
N ALA A 281 -18.73 3.98 0.46
CA ALA A 281 -18.93 4.72 1.70
C ALA A 281 -18.02 5.97 1.79
N ALA A 282 -16.76 5.88 1.32
CA ALA A 282 -15.85 7.03 1.26
C ALA A 282 -16.39 8.13 0.33
N ARG A 283 -16.96 7.76 -0.83
CA ARG A 283 -17.63 8.71 -1.73
C ARG A 283 -18.83 9.37 -1.08
N THR A 284 -19.72 8.59 -0.46
CA THR A 284 -20.86 9.13 0.29
C THR A 284 -20.43 10.09 1.40
N TYR A 285 -19.38 9.76 2.16
CA TYR A 285 -18.83 10.67 3.16
C TYR A 285 -18.38 12.01 2.54
N SER A 286 -17.64 11.96 1.43
CA SER A 286 -17.17 13.17 0.77
C SER A 286 -18.31 14.01 0.17
N GLU A 287 -19.34 13.37 -0.41
CA GLU A 287 -20.55 14.04 -0.91
C GLU A 287 -21.33 14.74 0.20
N ILE A 288 -21.46 14.11 1.38
CA ILE A 288 -22.17 14.68 2.53
C ILE A 288 -21.41 15.86 3.15
N THR A 289 -20.09 15.74 3.26
CA THR A 289 -19.26 16.69 4.01
C THR A 289 -18.65 17.79 3.14
N GLY A 290 -18.48 17.54 1.85
CA GLY A 290 -17.64 18.34 0.96
C GLY A 290 -16.13 18.19 1.22
N ASN A 291 -15.73 17.30 2.13
CA ASN A 291 -14.32 17.12 2.50
C ASN A 291 -13.56 16.30 1.46
N SER A 292 -12.27 16.59 1.29
CA SER A 292 -11.40 15.80 0.41
C SER A 292 -10.89 14.54 1.10
N VAL A 293 -10.91 13.41 0.39
CA VAL A 293 -10.60 12.08 0.93
C VAL A 293 -9.50 11.40 0.12
N TYR A 294 -8.44 10.95 0.81
CA TYR A 294 -7.24 10.37 0.22
C TYR A 294 -7.02 8.95 0.72
N LEU A 295 -6.43 8.09 -0.12
CA LEU A 295 -5.96 6.77 0.29
C LEU A 295 -4.85 6.87 1.35
N CYS A 296 -4.82 5.90 2.27
CA CYS A 296 -3.80 5.79 3.30
C CYS A 296 -3.17 4.40 3.28
N GLY A 297 -1.84 4.33 3.33
CA GLY A 297 -1.13 3.06 3.48
C GLY A 297 -0.92 2.63 4.92
N PHE A 298 0.04 1.72 5.10
CA PHE A 298 0.51 1.34 6.43
C PHE A 298 1.44 2.41 7.00
N VAL A 299 1.14 2.88 8.19
CA VAL A 299 1.90 3.90 8.90
C VAL A 299 2.65 3.24 10.06
N ILE A 300 3.96 3.52 10.12
CA ILE A 300 4.85 3.12 11.21
C ILE A 300 5.41 4.42 11.80
N ASN A 301 5.44 4.53 13.12
CA ASN A 301 6.08 5.65 13.80
C ASN A 301 7.52 5.25 14.17
N PRO A 302 8.56 6.01 13.75
CA PRO A 302 9.96 5.69 14.08
C PRO A 302 10.26 5.52 15.57
N SER A 303 9.55 6.24 16.45
CA SER A 303 9.72 6.14 17.90
C SER A 303 9.05 4.91 18.52
N ALA A 304 8.19 4.21 17.76
CA ALA A 304 7.57 2.96 18.18
C ALA A 304 7.51 1.98 17.00
N PRO A 305 8.67 1.52 16.50
CA PRO A 305 8.75 0.74 15.26
C PRO A 305 8.09 -0.64 15.37
N HIS A 306 7.80 -1.12 16.59
CA HIS A 306 7.04 -2.33 16.87
C HIS A 306 5.53 -2.15 16.73
N LEU A 307 5.03 -0.92 16.61
CA LEU A 307 3.62 -0.60 16.42
C LEU A 307 3.37 -0.13 14.98
N GLY A 308 2.14 -0.34 14.49
CA GLY A 308 1.75 0.18 13.18
C GLY A 308 0.24 0.24 12.99
N THR A 309 -0.19 0.92 11.94
CA THR A 309 -1.61 1.15 11.69
C THR A 309 -1.95 1.30 10.21
N SER A 310 -3.19 1.01 9.83
CA SER A 310 -3.76 1.29 8.51
C SER A 310 -5.07 2.02 8.70
N PRO A 311 -5.07 3.37 8.72
CA PRO A 311 -6.30 4.14 8.59
C PRO A 311 -6.97 3.83 7.25
N ASP A 312 -8.30 3.85 7.19
CA ASP A 312 -8.99 3.61 5.91
C ASP A 312 -8.72 4.76 4.93
N ARG A 313 -8.88 6.02 5.37
CA ARG A 313 -8.61 7.21 4.56
C ARG A 313 -7.97 8.35 5.37
N LYS A 314 -7.37 9.30 4.65
CA LYS A 314 -6.94 10.60 5.17
C LYS A 314 -7.95 11.65 4.70
N VAL A 315 -8.21 12.68 5.52
CA VAL A 315 -9.22 13.69 5.24
C VAL A 315 -8.65 15.09 5.36
N PHE A 316 -9.01 15.94 4.39
CA PHE A 316 -8.88 17.38 4.52
C PHE A 316 -10.28 18.00 4.67
N ASP A 317 -10.51 18.62 5.83
CA ASP A 317 -11.71 19.38 6.16
C ASP A 317 -11.30 20.86 6.33
N PRO A 318 -11.68 21.75 5.40
CA PRO A 318 -11.26 23.15 5.44
C PRO A 318 -11.82 23.90 6.65
N ASN A 319 -12.91 23.41 7.25
CA ASN A 319 -13.60 24.02 8.38
C ASN A 319 -13.12 23.47 9.73
N ALA A 320 -12.31 22.40 9.72
CA ALA A 320 -11.75 21.83 10.93
C ALA A 320 -10.50 22.59 11.40
N THR A 321 -10.26 22.58 12.72
CA THR A 321 -8.98 23.00 13.30
C THR A 321 -8.49 21.90 14.24
N PRO A 322 -7.42 21.17 13.89
CA PRO A 322 -6.64 21.25 12.63
C PRO A 322 -7.43 20.73 11.41
N GLN A 323 -7.04 21.14 10.20
CA GLN A 323 -7.75 20.82 8.95
C GLN A 323 -7.57 19.37 8.47
N TYR A 324 -6.52 18.70 8.93
CA TYR A 324 -6.17 17.35 8.48
C TYR A 324 -6.51 16.32 9.55
N GLY A 325 -7.17 15.25 9.14
CA GLY A 325 -7.56 14.15 10.02
C GLY A 325 -7.60 12.82 9.30
N LEU A 326 -8.14 11.83 9.99
CA LEU A 326 -8.36 10.48 9.47
C LEU A 326 -9.84 10.22 9.26
N LEU A 327 -10.14 9.18 8.49
CA LEU A 327 -11.46 8.62 8.35
C LEU A 327 -11.38 7.11 8.51
N GLU A 328 -12.15 6.59 9.46
CA GLU A 328 -12.33 5.16 9.71
C GLU A 328 -13.75 4.77 9.32
N ILE A 329 -13.87 3.86 8.37
CA ILE A 329 -15.12 3.46 7.72
C ILE A 329 -15.53 2.08 8.20
N LYS A 330 -16.82 1.91 8.50
CA LYS A 330 -17.43 0.61 8.74
C LYS A 330 -18.66 0.43 7.86
N CYS A 331 -18.67 -0.65 7.10
CA CYS A 331 -19.81 -1.04 6.26
C CYS A 331 -20.42 -2.34 6.80
N PRO A 332 -21.18 -2.30 7.91
CA PRO A 332 -21.84 -3.51 8.42
C PRO A 332 -22.95 -3.94 7.45
N SER A 333 -23.17 -5.25 7.32
CA SER A 333 -24.34 -5.80 6.62
C SER A 333 -25.60 -5.68 7.49
N LYS A 334 -26.00 -4.44 7.79
CA LYS A 334 -27.15 -4.04 8.62
C LYS A 334 -28.01 -3.02 7.88
N ASP A 335 -29.30 -2.99 8.18
CA ASP A 335 -30.22 -2.06 7.51
C ASP A 335 -30.09 -0.65 8.07
N SER A 336 -29.93 -0.51 9.39
CA SER A 336 -29.71 0.76 10.09
C SER A 336 -28.50 0.74 11.02
N PHE A 337 -27.83 1.90 11.19
CA PHE A 337 -26.74 2.04 12.16
C PHE A 337 -27.20 1.83 13.61
N THR A 338 -28.49 2.00 13.90
CA THR A 338 -29.08 1.78 15.23
C THR A 338 -28.97 0.32 15.69
N GLU A 339 -28.81 -0.62 14.75
CA GLU A 339 -28.59 -2.06 15.03
C GLU A 339 -27.12 -2.37 15.39
N CYS A 340 -26.22 -1.39 15.28
CA CYS A 340 -24.79 -1.59 15.50
C CYS A 340 -24.45 -1.55 16.99
N GLN A 341 -24.09 -2.70 17.56
CA GLN A 341 -23.76 -2.84 18.98
C GLN A 341 -22.52 -2.06 19.43
N PHE A 342 -21.68 -1.60 18.50
CA PHE A 342 -20.53 -0.75 18.79
C PHE A 342 -20.91 0.72 19.00
N LEU A 343 -22.13 1.12 18.65
CA LEU A 343 -22.69 2.43 18.97
C LEU A 343 -23.51 2.38 20.26
N VAL A 344 -23.56 3.50 20.97
CA VAL A 344 -24.41 3.71 22.14
C VAL A 344 -25.26 4.96 21.93
N GLN A 345 -26.56 4.84 22.20
CA GLN A 345 -27.48 5.96 22.18
C GLN A 345 -27.38 6.77 23.47
N ASN A 346 -27.26 8.08 23.34
CA ASN A 346 -27.41 9.02 24.43
C ASN A 346 -28.90 9.16 24.76
N LYS A 347 -29.27 8.79 25.99
CA LYS A 347 -30.66 8.82 26.46
C LYS A 347 -31.29 10.21 26.45
N ASN A 348 -30.48 11.27 26.50
CA ASN A 348 -30.98 12.63 26.69
C ASN A 348 -31.31 13.35 25.38
N ASN A 349 -30.68 12.99 24.26
CA ASN A 349 -30.83 13.71 22.99
C ASN A 349 -30.94 12.77 21.77
N GLN A 350 -31.10 11.46 21.99
CA GLN A 350 -31.20 10.42 20.96
C GLN A 350 -30.00 10.35 19.99
N SER A 351 -28.90 11.07 20.24
CA SER A 351 -27.67 10.97 19.45
C SER A 351 -26.95 9.65 19.71
N TYR A 352 -26.22 9.16 18.73
CA TYR A 352 -25.40 7.95 18.85
C TYR A 352 -23.93 8.33 18.87
N LYS A 353 -23.11 7.53 19.58
CA LYS A 353 -21.65 7.64 19.58
C LYS A 353 -21.00 6.27 19.66
N LEU A 354 -19.77 6.13 19.19
CA LEU A 354 -18.95 4.94 19.37
C LEU A 354 -18.67 4.71 20.85
N LYS A 355 -18.89 3.48 21.29
CA LYS A 355 -18.54 3.05 22.64
C LYS A 355 -17.03 3.15 22.83
N THR A 356 -16.59 3.96 23.79
CA THR A 356 -15.16 4.12 24.16
C THR A 356 -14.51 2.83 24.67
N SER A 357 -15.32 1.83 25.03
CA SER A 357 -14.89 0.49 25.42
C SER A 357 -14.69 -0.48 24.25
N HIS A 358 -15.20 -0.15 23.05
CA HIS A 358 -15.21 -1.01 21.87
C HIS A 358 -13.86 -1.02 21.13
N ASN A 359 -13.58 -2.09 20.38
CA ASN A 359 -12.33 -2.29 19.64
C ASN A 359 -12.00 -1.12 18.70
N TYR A 360 -12.99 -0.61 17.97
CA TYR A 360 -12.79 0.49 17.02
C TYR A 360 -12.32 1.79 17.69
N TYR A 361 -12.73 2.07 18.94
CA TYR A 361 -12.26 3.27 19.63
C TYR A 361 -10.75 3.18 19.91
N PHE A 362 -10.29 2.02 20.38
CA PHE A 362 -8.85 1.79 20.62
C PHE A 362 -8.07 1.80 19.30
N GLN A 363 -8.64 1.29 18.22
CA GLN A 363 -8.03 1.37 16.90
C GLN A 363 -7.85 2.82 16.44
N ILE A 364 -8.88 3.65 16.57
CA ILE A 364 -8.88 5.07 16.18
C ILE A 364 -7.88 5.89 17.02
N ILE A 365 -7.85 5.69 18.35
CA ILE A 365 -6.85 6.34 19.21
C ILE A 365 -5.43 5.93 18.80
N GLY A 366 -5.20 4.64 18.52
CA GLY A 366 -3.91 4.15 18.05
C GLY A 366 -3.51 4.70 16.68
N GLN A 367 -4.47 4.85 15.77
CA GLN A 367 -4.27 5.49 14.47
C GLN A 367 -3.77 6.92 14.63
N MET A 368 -4.52 7.75 15.36
CA MET A 368 -4.18 9.15 15.62
C MET A 368 -2.83 9.32 16.33
N ALA A 369 -2.54 8.47 17.32
CA ALA A 369 -1.27 8.52 18.04
C ALA A 369 -0.06 8.22 17.13
N LEU A 370 -0.17 7.24 16.24
CA LEU A 370 0.93 6.83 15.37
C LEU A 370 1.14 7.81 14.21
N THR A 371 0.05 8.43 13.70
CA THR A 371 0.13 9.40 12.59
C THR A 371 0.41 10.83 13.05
N GLY A 372 0.10 11.17 14.30
CA GLY A 372 0.18 12.53 14.83
C GLY A 372 -1.00 13.44 14.47
N LEU A 373 -2.15 12.85 14.14
CA LEU A 373 -3.36 13.61 13.80
C LEU A 373 -4.28 13.73 15.01
N ASN A 374 -5.04 14.81 15.10
CA ASN A 374 -5.80 15.16 16.30
C ASN A 374 -7.26 14.74 16.27
N TRP A 375 -7.75 14.26 15.13
CA TRP A 375 -9.11 13.76 15.01
C TRP A 375 -9.23 12.70 13.91
N CYS A 376 -10.24 11.86 14.07
CA CYS A 376 -10.66 10.87 13.10
C CYS A 376 -12.18 10.93 12.99
N ASP A 377 -12.72 11.04 11.78
CA ASP A 377 -14.15 10.84 11.56
C ASP A 377 -14.44 9.34 11.51
N PHE A 378 -15.36 8.90 12.37
CA PHE A 378 -15.87 7.54 12.38
C PHE A 378 -17.16 7.50 11.57
N PHE A 379 -17.13 6.81 10.43
CA PHE A 379 -18.23 6.76 9.48
C PHE A 379 -18.76 5.34 9.32
N VAL A 380 -20.05 5.16 9.57
CA VAL A 380 -20.74 3.87 9.48
C VAL A 380 -21.79 3.96 8.39
N LYS A 381 -21.60 3.23 7.28
CA LYS A 381 -22.57 3.17 6.19
C LYS A 381 -23.38 1.88 6.27
N CYS A 382 -24.69 2.01 6.54
CA CYS A 382 -25.65 0.91 6.47
C CYS A 382 -26.46 0.99 5.16
N ARG A 383 -27.39 0.06 4.94
CA ARG A 383 -28.18 0.07 3.69
C ARG A 383 -29.05 1.31 3.54
N ARG A 384 -29.79 1.69 4.60
CA ARG A 384 -30.77 2.78 4.55
C ARG A 384 -30.25 4.11 5.07
N ASP A 385 -29.32 4.09 6.02
CA ASP A 385 -28.84 5.28 6.71
C ASP A 385 -27.32 5.23 6.92
N PHE A 386 -26.81 6.22 7.66
CA PHE A 386 -25.41 6.29 8.08
C PHE A 386 -25.30 6.93 9.47
N HIS A 387 -24.19 6.65 10.15
CA HIS A 387 -23.75 7.38 11.33
C HIS A 387 -22.39 8.01 11.06
N MET A 388 -22.21 9.25 11.52
CA MET A 388 -20.95 9.97 11.42
C MET A 388 -20.71 10.72 12.72
N GLU A 389 -19.51 10.58 13.27
CA GLU A 389 -19.04 11.41 14.39
C GLU A 389 -17.55 11.72 14.23
N ARG A 390 -17.13 12.87 14.75
CA ARG A 390 -15.71 13.21 14.89
C ARG A 390 -15.21 12.77 16.25
N VAL A 391 -14.22 11.88 16.25
CA VAL A 391 -13.54 11.42 17.47
C VAL A 391 -12.26 12.24 17.67
N PRO A 392 -12.16 13.06 18.74
CA PRO A 392 -10.93 13.78 19.05
C PRO A 392 -9.87 12.82 19.61
N PHE A 393 -8.60 13.19 19.44
CA PHE A 393 -7.50 12.45 20.03
C PHE A 393 -7.52 12.54 21.57
N ASP A 394 -7.51 11.37 22.20
CA ASP A 394 -7.53 11.21 23.66
C ASP A 394 -6.13 10.82 24.15
N GLN A 395 -5.36 11.82 24.57
CA GLN A 395 -3.97 11.68 25.01
C GLN A 395 -3.84 10.78 26.25
N GLU A 396 -4.74 10.91 27.22
CA GLU A 396 -4.72 10.12 28.45
C GLU A 396 -5.04 8.65 28.16
N LYS A 397 -6.03 8.41 27.30
CA LYS A 397 -6.32 7.06 26.81
C LYS A 397 -5.12 6.46 26.09
N TRP A 398 -4.48 7.21 25.20
CA TRP A 398 -3.29 6.74 24.51
C TRP A 398 -2.15 6.40 25.46
N LYS A 399 -1.88 7.23 26.47
CA LYS A 399 -0.83 6.98 27.47
C LYS A 399 -1.05 5.64 28.20
N SER A 400 -2.29 5.36 28.63
CA SER A 400 -2.65 4.08 29.24
C SER A 400 -2.50 2.90 28.27
N MET A 401 -2.92 3.08 27.01
CA MET A 401 -2.77 2.06 25.98
C MET A 401 -1.30 1.76 25.69
N LYS A 402 -0.47 2.79 25.43
CA LYS A 402 0.93 2.66 25.03
C LYS A 402 1.74 1.83 26.02
N SER A 403 1.58 2.07 27.32
CA SER A 403 2.23 1.26 28.36
C SER A 403 1.86 -0.22 28.28
N SER A 404 0.56 -0.53 28.10
CA SER A 404 0.08 -1.91 27.96
C SER A 404 0.59 -2.57 26.68
N LEU A 405 0.63 -1.81 25.57
CA LEU A 405 1.08 -2.29 24.26
C LEU A 405 2.58 -2.57 24.24
N ASP A 406 3.40 -1.68 24.82
CA ASP A 406 4.84 -1.87 24.93
C ASP A 406 5.16 -3.08 25.78
N LYS A 407 4.58 -3.17 26.99
CA LYS A 407 4.77 -4.30 27.89
C LYS A 407 4.45 -5.62 27.19
N PHE A 408 3.26 -5.72 26.58
CA PHE A 408 2.86 -6.92 25.84
C PHE A 408 3.81 -7.23 24.68
N TYR A 409 4.25 -6.22 23.93
CA TYR A 409 5.16 -6.45 22.81
C TYR A 409 6.48 -7.05 23.29
N PHE A 410 7.12 -6.45 24.30
CA PHE A 410 8.45 -6.87 24.75
C PHE A 410 8.44 -8.14 25.61
N GLU A 411 7.44 -8.33 26.48
CA GLU A 411 7.39 -9.51 27.36
C GLU A 411 6.80 -10.75 26.68
N GLU A 412 5.92 -10.59 25.69
CA GLU A 412 5.07 -11.69 25.21
C GLU A 412 5.22 -11.94 23.70
N LEU A 413 5.14 -10.88 22.89
CA LEU A 413 5.13 -11.03 21.44
C LEU A 413 6.54 -11.20 20.86
N LEU A 414 7.49 -10.36 21.25
CA LEU A 414 8.86 -10.40 20.75
C LEU A 414 9.58 -11.72 21.05
N PRO A 415 9.49 -12.31 22.25
CA PRO A 415 10.07 -13.63 22.52
C PRO A 415 9.51 -14.71 21.59
N GLN A 416 8.20 -14.69 21.31
CA GLN A 416 7.56 -15.63 20.38
C GLN A 416 7.87 -15.37 18.91
N ILE A 417 8.11 -14.11 18.52
CA ILE A 417 8.64 -13.79 17.18
C ILE A 417 10.03 -14.40 17.01
N CYS A 418 10.87 -14.34 18.05
CA CYS A 418 12.23 -14.86 18.00
C CYS A 418 12.30 -16.38 18.00
N SER A 419 11.39 -17.07 18.71
CA SER A 419 11.40 -18.54 18.82
C SER A 419 10.84 -19.29 17.61
N ARG A 420 10.32 -18.59 16.59
CA ARG A 420 9.75 -19.17 15.36
C ARG A 420 10.69 -19.14 14.16
N MET A 421 11.88 -18.56 14.31
CA MET A 421 12.98 -18.67 13.34
C MET A 421 13.86 -19.84 13.75
#